data_AF-A0A1V5YX21-F1
#
_entry.id   AF-A0A1V5YX21-F1
#
_cell.length_a   1.000
_cell.length_b   1.000
_cell.length_c   1.000
_cell.angle_alpha   90.00
_cell.angle_beta   90.00
_cell.angle_gamma   90.00
#
_symmetry.space_group_name_H-M   'P 1'
#
loop_
_entity.id
_entity.type
_entity.pdbx_description
1 polymer ?
#
loop_
_entity_poly.entity_id
_entity_poly.type
_entity_poly.pdbx_seq_one_letter_code
_entity_poly.pdbx_strand_id
1 'polypeptide(L)'
;MEAMEKIVTCVTRGKVDQNSPWPPDLKGEAGVFELVRDALAAGVDPNEILAKGLMPGMEIIGKKFSQGTSFVPDLLMAAKAMNAGLEQLKPFFEEGTAVRRGVFVLGTVLGDLHDIGKNLVRMMMEGAGYEVIDLGANVAPETFLENVKKFPGCIVGMSALLTSTMVNMETTTRLIKKESPDTLVAVGGAPLSEEFCTAIGADLYAADPQQLIERLHA
;
A
#
# COMPACT_ATOMS: atom_id res chain seq x y z
N MET A 1 6.25 4.52 -24.85
CA MET A 1 6.49 5.65 -23.92
C MET A 1 5.19 6.40 -23.65
N GLU A 2 4.49 6.88 -24.69
CA GLU A 2 3.21 7.60 -24.56
C GLU A 2 2.10 6.86 -23.78
N ALA A 3 1.98 5.53 -23.95
CA ALA A 3 0.99 4.74 -23.22
C ALA A 3 1.23 4.71 -21.70
N MET A 4 2.48 4.59 -21.26
CA MET A 4 2.82 4.59 -19.84
C MET A 4 2.55 5.95 -19.21
N GLU A 5 2.91 7.04 -19.88
CA GLU A 5 2.63 8.41 -19.42
C GLU A 5 1.12 8.67 -19.25
N LYS A 6 0.30 8.14 -20.16
CA LYS A 6 -1.17 8.18 -20.04
C LYS A 6 -1.67 7.38 -18.84
N ILE A 7 -1.13 6.19 -18.59
CA ILE A 7 -1.47 5.38 -17.41
C ILE A 7 -1.08 6.12 -16.13
N VAL A 8 0.15 6.65 -16.05
CA VAL A 8 0.63 7.46 -14.91
C VAL A 8 -0.33 8.61 -14.63
N THR A 9 -0.69 9.36 -15.67
CA THR A 9 -1.63 10.48 -15.57
C THR A 9 -2.99 10.03 -15.06
N CYS A 10 -3.54 8.94 -15.60
CA CYS A 10 -4.83 8.43 -15.19
C CYS A 10 -4.84 7.92 -13.75
N VAL A 11 -3.78 7.23 -13.31
CA VAL A 11 -3.64 6.82 -11.89
C VAL A 11 -3.55 8.05 -11.00
N THR A 12 -2.63 8.98 -11.26
CA THR A 12 -2.45 10.19 -10.42
C THR A 12 -3.72 11.02 -10.31
N ARG A 13 -4.55 11.05 -11.36
CA ARG A 13 -5.80 11.84 -11.38
C ARG A 13 -7.04 11.03 -11.02
N GLY A 14 -6.90 9.74 -10.76
CA GLY A 14 -8.00 8.85 -10.39
C GLY A 14 -9.00 8.55 -11.50
N LYS A 15 -8.56 8.55 -12.76
CA LYS A 15 -9.37 8.19 -13.93
C LYS A 15 -9.41 6.67 -14.09
N VAL A 16 -10.47 6.05 -13.57
CA VAL A 16 -10.63 4.59 -13.49
C VAL A 16 -10.83 3.95 -14.87
N ASP A 17 -11.87 4.38 -15.57
CA ASP A 17 -12.31 3.82 -16.85
C ASP A 17 -13.06 4.89 -17.67
N GLN A 18 -13.50 4.53 -18.88
CA GLN A 18 -14.21 5.45 -19.78
C GLN A 18 -15.55 5.95 -19.23
N ASN A 19 -16.25 5.11 -18.46
CA ASN A 19 -17.56 5.40 -17.90
C ASN A 19 -17.49 6.24 -16.62
N SER A 20 -16.32 6.28 -15.97
CA SER A 20 -16.08 7.09 -14.79
C SER A 20 -16.35 8.57 -15.09
N PRO A 21 -17.22 9.24 -14.30
CA PRO A 21 -17.44 10.67 -14.42
C PRO A 21 -16.27 11.50 -13.86
N TRP A 22 -15.29 10.85 -13.24
CA TRP A 22 -14.12 11.48 -12.63
C TRP A 22 -12.81 11.15 -13.38
N PRO A 23 -11.88 12.12 -13.51
CA PRO A 23 -12.09 13.54 -13.22
C PRO A 23 -12.99 14.20 -14.29
N PRO A 24 -13.72 15.29 -13.96
CA PRO A 24 -14.74 15.86 -14.86
C PRO A 24 -14.21 16.28 -16.25
N ASP A 25 -12.95 16.71 -16.33
CA ASP A 25 -12.29 17.11 -17.57
C ASP A 25 -11.83 15.93 -18.43
N LEU A 26 -11.80 14.71 -17.90
CA LEU A 26 -11.50 13.46 -18.63
C LEU A 26 -12.75 12.59 -18.78
N LYS A 27 -13.95 13.17 -18.70
CA LYS A 27 -15.19 12.43 -18.86
C LYS A 27 -15.29 11.87 -20.29
N GLY A 28 -15.56 10.56 -20.41
CA GLY A 28 -15.66 9.87 -21.70
C GLY A 28 -14.32 9.51 -22.35
N GLU A 29 -13.19 9.96 -21.80
CA GLU A 29 -11.85 9.53 -22.18
C GLU A 29 -11.52 8.15 -21.58
N ALA A 30 -10.61 7.39 -22.21
CA ALA A 30 -10.10 6.13 -21.67
C ALA A 30 -9.44 6.33 -20.29
N GLY A 31 -9.64 5.37 -19.38
CA GLY A 31 -8.99 5.34 -18.07
C GLY A 31 -7.98 4.22 -17.93
N VAL A 32 -7.52 3.99 -16.69
CA VAL A 32 -6.52 2.96 -16.39
C VAL A 32 -6.96 1.59 -16.88
N PHE A 33 -8.25 1.24 -16.74
CA PHE A 33 -8.79 -0.03 -17.19
C PHE A 33 -8.51 -0.27 -18.69
N GLU A 34 -8.96 0.65 -19.56
CA GLU A 34 -8.77 0.51 -21.00
C GLU A 34 -7.30 0.61 -21.40
N LEU A 35 -6.56 1.56 -20.80
CA LEU A 35 -5.16 1.79 -21.15
C LEU A 35 -4.27 0.58 -20.81
N VAL A 36 -4.49 -0.06 -19.67
CA VAL A 36 -3.75 -1.28 -19.29
C VAL A 36 -4.13 -2.45 -20.18
N ARG A 37 -5.44 -2.66 -20.42
CA ARG A 37 -5.92 -3.70 -21.33
C ARG A 37 -5.31 -3.57 -22.73
N ASP A 38 -5.30 -2.36 -23.27
CA ASP A 38 -4.80 -2.09 -24.62
C ASP A 38 -3.27 -2.23 -24.69
N ALA A 39 -2.54 -1.86 -23.63
CA ALA A 39 -1.10 -2.10 -23.53
C ALA A 39 -0.76 -3.60 -23.49
N LEU A 40 -1.52 -4.39 -22.72
CA LEU A 40 -1.37 -5.85 -22.70
C LEU A 40 -1.66 -6.47 -24.07
N ALA A 41 -2.73 -6.04 -24.74
CA ALA A 41 -3.08 -6.50 -26.08
C ALA A 41 -2.02 -6.13 -27.15
N ALA A 42 -1.30 -5.03 -26.94
CA ALA A 42 -0.17 -4.63 -27.76
C ALA A 42 1.14 -5.37 -27.43
N GLY A 43 1.11 -6.32 -26.48
CA GLY A 43 2.26 -7.14 -26.10
C GLY A 43 3.26 -6.45 -25.17
N VAL A 44 2.85 -5.38 -24.46
CA VAL A 44 3.69 -4.75 -23.44
C VAL A 44 3.82 -5.69 -22.24
N ASP A 45 5.04 -5.80 -21.69
CA ASP A 45 5.31 -6.62 -20.52
C ASP A 45 4.45 -6.17 -19.30
N PRO A 46 3.73 -7.10 -18.64
CA PRO A 46 2.94 -6.80 -17.44
C PRO A 46 3.73 -6.10 -16.32
N ASN A 47 4.99 -6.47 -16.11
CA ASN A 47 5.87 -5.83 -15.13
C ASN A 47 6.26 -4.42 -15.57
N GLU A 48 6.41 -4.18 -16.87
CA GLU A 48 6.63 -2.84 -17.39
C GLU A 48 5.41 -1.93 -17.15
N ILE A 49 4.20 -2.44 -17.38
CA ILE A 49 2.96 -1.70 -17.09
C ILE A 49 2.88 -1.37 -15.59
N LEU A 50 3.16 -2.35 -14.73
CA LEU A 50 3.14 -2.16 -13.30
C LEU A 50 4.19 -1.14 -12.85
N ALA A 51 5.45 -1.33 -13.25
CA ALA A 51 6.58 -0.56 -12.74
C ALA A 51 6.72 0.84 -13.37
N LYS A 52 6.32 1.02 -14.64
CA LYS A 52 6.48 2.29 -15.37
C LYS A 52 5.18 3.05 -15.61
N GLY A 53 4.02 2.40 -15.46
CA GLY A 53 2.71 3.02 -15.62
C GLY A 53 2.00 3.22 -14.29
N LEU A 54 1.67 2.11 -13.63
CA LEU A 54 0.80 2.08 -12.46
C LEU A 54 1.48 2.65 -11.20
N MET A 55 2.61 2.08 -10.79
CA MET A 55 3.33 2.47 -9.58
C MET A 55 3.76 3.95 -9.56
N PRO A 56 4.33 4.53 -10.63
CA PRO A 56 4.73 5.94 -10.61
C PRO A 56 3.54 6.89 -10.44
N GLY A 57 2.37 6.53 -10.97
CA GLY A 57 1.16 7.32 -10.78
C GLY A 57 0.74 7.38 -9.31
N MET A 58 0.88 6.27 -8.58
CA MET A 58 0.61 6.19 -7.14
C MET A 58 1.67 6.95 -6.31
N GLU A 59 2.94 6.86 -6.70
CA GLU A 59 4.02 7.60 -6.05
C GLU A 59 3.83 9.11 -6.15
N ILE A 60 3.41 9.62 -7.32
CA ILE A 60 3.16 11.06 -7.51
C ILE A 60 2.04 11.55 -6.59
N ILE A 61 0.91 10.84 -6.50
CA ILE A 61 -0.19 11.27 -5.64
C ILE A 61 0.17 11.13 -4.14
N GLY A 62 0.95 10.10 -3.78
CA GLY A 62 1.48 9.93 -2.43
C GLY A 62 2.38 11.09 -2.00
N LYS A 63 3.31 11.51 -2.86
CA LYS A 63 4.15 12.70 -2.62
C LYS A 63 3.32 13.97 -2.48
N LYS A 64 2.31 14.17 -3.34
CA LYS A 64 1.42 15.32 -3.22
C LYS A 64 0.65 15.33 -1.91
N PHE A 65 0.17 14.17 -1.46
CA PHE A 65 -0.49 14.01 -0.17
C PHE A 65 0.43 14.33 1.01
N SER A 66 1.64 13.76 1.04
CA SER A 66 2.63 14.04 2.10
C SER A 66 3.03 15.52 2.14
N GLN A 67 3.06 16.20 0.99
CA GLN A 67 3.31 17.64 0.87
C GLN A 67 2.08 18.52 1.18
N GLY A 68 0.91 17.93 1.47
CA GLY A 68 -0.32 18.69 1.71
C GLY A 68 -0.93 19.36 0.48
N THR A 69 -0.55 18.93 -0.73
CA THR A 69 -1.06 19.46 -2.01
C THR A 69 -2.12 18.56 -2.67
N SER A 70 -2.47 17.45 -2.02
CA SER A 70 -3.60 16.59 -2.36
C SER A 70 -4.19 16.03 -1.07
N PHE A 71 -5.45 15.62 -1.14
CA PHE A 71 -6.23 15.21 0.03
C PHE A 71 -6.64 13.74 -0.05
N VAL A 72 -7.23 13.24 1.04
CA VAL A 72 -7.73 11.85 1.13
C VAL A 72 -8.64 11.46 -0.05
N PRO A 73 -9.58 12.31 -0.53
CA PRO A 73 -10.37 11.98 -1.72
C PRO A 73 -9.53 11.71 -2.97
N ASP A 74 -8.45 12.46 -3.18
CA ASP A 74 -7.58 12.29 -4.34
C ASP A 74 -6.84 10.95 -4.28
N LEU A 75 -6.33 10.57 -3.10
CA LEU A 75 -5.74 9.26 -2.86
C LEU A 75 -6.74 8.12 -3.10
N LEU A 76 -7.98 8.27 -2.64
CA LEU A 76 -9.04 7.29 -2.86
C LEU A 76 -9.35 7.10 -4.34
N MET A 77 -9.40 8.19 -5.10
CA MET A 77 -9.64 8.12 -6.55
C MET A 77 -8.44 7.51 -7.29
N ALA A 78 -7.22 7.87 -6.90
CA ALA A 78 -6.01 7.28 -7.47
C ALA A 78 -5.91 5.77 -7.19
N ALA A 79 -6.20 5.34 -5.96
CA ALA A 79 -6.21 3.92 -5.60
C ALA A 79 -7.28 3.13 -6.36
N LYS A 80 -8.47 3.71 -6.59
CA LYS A 80 -9.50 3.09 -7.43
C LYS A 80 -9.00 2.89 -8.87
N ALA A 81 -8.35 3.90 -9.44
CA ALA A 81 -7.80 3.81 -10.78
C ALA A 81 -6.66 2.78 -10.85
N MET A 82 -5.77 2.78 -9.87
CA MET A 82 -4.72 1.78 -9.69
C MET A 82 -5.28 0.35 -9.65
N ASN A 83 -6.33 0.12 -8.86
CA ASN A 83 -6.95 -1.20 -8.71
C ASN A 83 -7.57 -1.71 -10.03
N ALA A 84 -8.18 -0.83 -10.83
CA ALA A 84 -8.67 -1.21 -12.15
C ALA A 84 -7.53 -1.71 -13.07
N GLY A 85 -6.32 -1.15 -12.93
CA GLY A 85 -5.13 -1.65 -13.62
C GLY A 85 -4.64 -2.98 -13.08
N LEU A 86 -4.57 -3.13 -11.75
CA LEU A 86 -4.18 -4.39 -11.11
C LEU A 86 -5.14 -5.55 -11.43
N GLU A 87 -6.43 -5.28 -11.59
CA GLU A 87 -7.42 -6.27 -12.02
C GLU A 87 -7.09 -6.85 -13.40
N GLN A 88 -6.59 -6.03 -14.33
CA GLN A 88 -6.13 -6.51 -15.64
C GLN A 88 -4.85 -7.34 -15.53
N LEU A 89 -3.98 -7.04 -14.56
CA LEU A 89 -2.74 -7.78 -14.32
C LEU A 89 -2.94 -9.07 -13.50
N LYS A 90 -4.13 -9.30 -12.94
CA LYS A 90 -4.41 -10.46 -12.09
C LYS A 90 -4.05 -11.81 -12.71
N PRO A 91 -4.43 -12.13 -13.96
CA PRO A 91 -4.07 -13.40 -14.58
C PRO A 91 -2.55 -13.58 -14.70
N PHE A 92 -1.81 -12.49 -14.94
CA PHE A 92 -0.36 -12.50 -15.10
C PHE A 92 0.37 -12.74 -13.76
N PHE A 93 -0.19 -12.31 -12.64
CA PHE A 93 0.33 -12.70 -11.32
C PHE A 93 0.13 -14.20 -11.06
N GLU A 94 -1.03 -14.75 -11.43
CA GLU A 94 -1.35 -16.17 -11.24
C GLU A 94 -0.48 -17.09 -12.12
N GLU A 95 -0.14 -16.64 -13.33
CA GLU A 95 0.76 -17.33 -14.26
C GLU A 95 2.25 -17.13 -13.93
N GLY A 96 2.58 -16.25 -12.97
CA GLY A 96 3.96 -15.92 -12.59
C GLY A 96 4.71 -15.07 -13.63
N THR A 97 4.00 -14.47 -14.58
CA THR A 97 4.57 -13.56 -15.60
C THR A 97 4.64 -12.12 -15.11
N ALA A 98 3.89 -11.76 -14.07
CA ALA A 98 4.03 -10.55 -13.28
C ALA A 98 4.42 -10.88 -11.83
N VAL A 99 5.28 -10.07 -11.21
CA VAL A 99 5.76 -10.32 -9.84
C VAL A 99 5.35 -9.19 -8.89
N ARG A 100 4.71 -9.56 -7.78
CA ARG A 100 4.45 -8.65 -6.65
C ARG A 100 5.75 -8.37 -5.90
N ARG A 101 5.88 -7.19 -5.28
CA ARG A 101 7.08 -6.83 -4.50
C ARG A 101 7.28 -7.70 -3.26
N GLY A 102 6.20 -8.22 -2.71
CA GLY A 102 6.20 -9.03 -1.50
C GLY A 102 4.86 -8.92 -0.78
N VAL A 103 4.79 -9.59 0.38
CA VAL A 103 3.60 -9.59 1.24
C VAL A 103 3.78 -8.56 2.37
N PHE A 104 2.77 -7.74 2.59
CA PHE A 104 2.71 -6.77 3.68
C PHE A 104 1.51 -7.09 4.59
N VAL A 105 1.77 -7.60 5.78
CA VAL A 105 0.76 -7.91 6.80
C VAL A 105 0.47 -6.65 7.61
N LEU A 106 -0.77 -6.18 7.61
CA LEU A 106 -1.14 -4.89 8.19
C LEU A 106 -2.27 -5.05 9.21
N GLY A 107 -2.16 -4.41 10.38
CA GLY A 107 -3.25 -4.41 11.36
C GLY A 107 -3.19 -3.24 12.34
N THR A 108 -4.34 -2.86 12.87
CA THR A 108 -4.42 -1.98 14.04
C THR A 108 -4.37 -2.85 15.30
N VAL A 109 -3.47 -2.52 16.23
CA VAL A 109 -3.15 -3.37 17.39
C VAL A 109 -4.33 -3.58 18.33
N LEU A 110 -4.23 -4.61 19.17
CA LEU A 110 -5.21 -4.96 20.19
C LEU A 110 -5.65 -3.74 21.02
N GLY A 111 -6.94 -3.64 21.28
CA GLY A 111 -7.55 -2.54 22.05
C GLY A 111 -7.75 -1.25 21.25
N ASP A 112 -7.28 -1.18 20.01
CA ASP A 112 -7.44 0.00 19.15
C ASP A 112 -8.35 -0.32 17.95
N LEU A 113 -9.36 0.53 17.73
CA LEU A 113 -10.37 0.37 16.69
C LEU A 113 -10.19 1.36 15.52
N HIS A 114 -9.20 2.25 15.61
CA HIS A 114 -8.98 3.27 14.57
C HIS A 114 -8.32 2.65 13.34
N ASP A 115 -8.98 2.79 12.19
CA ASP A 115 -8.58 2.11 10.96
C ASP A 115 -8.37 3.06 9.76
N ILE A 116 -8.75 4.34 9.85
CA ILE A 116 -8.63 5.28 8.72
C ILE A 116 -7.18 5.39 8.24
N GLY A 117 -6.24 5.64 9.14
CA GLY A 117 -4.81 5.73 8.80
C GLY A 117 -4.27 4.42 8.24
N LYS A 118 -4.61 3.29 8.87
CA LYS A 118 -4.30 1.93 8.38
C LYS A 118 -4.83 1.70 6.96
N ASN A 119 -6.06 2.10 6.67
CA ASN A 119 -6.68 1.90 5.37
C ASN A 119 -6.00 2.75 4.28
N LEU A 120 -5.50 3.95 4.62
CA LEU A 120 -4.65 4.73 3.72
C LEU A 120 -3.32 4.04 3.45
N VAL A 121 -2.67 3.48 4.49
CA VAL A 121 -1.45 2.67 4.32
C VAL A 121 -1.72 1.47 3.41
N ARG A 122 -2.81 0.73 3.63
CA ARG A 122 -3.21 -0.40 2.77
C ARG A 122 -3.26 -0.01 1.30
N MET A 123 -4.02 1.03 0.98
CA MET A 123 -4.19 1.50 -0.40
C MET A 123 -2.86 1.90 -1.04
N MET A 124 -2.00 2.58 -0.29
CA MET A 124 -0.69 3.04 -0.76
C MET A 124 0.26 1.86 -0.98
N MET A 125 0.27 0.86 -0.10
CA MET A 125 1.09 -0.34 -0.23
C MET A 125 0.63 -1.23 -1.39
N GLU A 126 -0.69 -1.41 -1.57
CA GLU A 126 -1.27 -2.09 -2.74
C GLU A 126 -0.82 -1.38 -4.04
N GLY A 127 -0.90 -0.04 -4.06
CA GLY A 127 -0.45 0.77 -5.18
C GLY A 127 1.08 0.81 -5.38
N ALA A 128 1.85 0.49 -4.35
CA ALA A 128 3.29 0.24 -4.45
C ALA A 128 3.62 -1.18 -4.95
N GLY A 129 2.62 -2.00 -5.29
CA GLY A 129 2.82 -3.34 -5.86
C GLY A 129 3.00 -4.44 -4.83
N TYR A 130 2.71 -4.20 -3.56
CA TYR A 130 2.66 -5.23 -2.53
C TYR A 130 1.33 -6.01 -2.59
N GLU A 131 1.34 -7.24 -2.10
CA GLU A 131 0.14 -7.93 -1.67
C GLU A 131 -0.09 -7.59 -0.19
N VAL A 132 -1.22 -6.95 0.12
CA VAL A 132 -1.52 -6.53 1.49
C VAL A 132 -2.49 -7.50 2.13
N ILE A 133 -2.06 -8.09 3.26
CA ILE A 133 -2.91 -8.92 4.12
C ILE A 133 -3.39 -8.04 5.27
N ASP A 134 -4.58 -7.47 5.11
CA ASP A 134 -5.20 -6.62 6.12
C ASP A 134 -5.92 -7.45 7.20
N LEU A 135 -5.37 -7.42 8.40
CA LEU A 135 -5.90 -8.12 9.58
C LEU A 135 -7.05 -7.34 10.25
N GLY A 136 -7.32 -6.11 9.81
CA GLY A 136 -8.35 -5.24 10.36
C GLY A 136 -7.86 -4.48 11.60
N ALA A 137 -8.77 -4.28 12.55
CA ALA A 137 -8.49 -3.56 13.80
C ALA A 137 -8.74 -4.43 15.02
N ASN A 138 -8.21 -4.00 16.17
CA ASN A 138 -8.22 -4.75 17.41
C ASN A 138 -7.57 -6.15 17.26
N VAL A 139 -6.40 -6.19 16.62
CA VAL A 139 -5.71 -7.43 16.25
C VAL A 139 -4.80 -7.91 17.37
N ALA A 140 -4.95 -9.17 17.78
CA ALA A 140 -4.12 -9.79 18.80
C ALA A 140 -2.69 -10.06 18.30
N PRO A 141 -1.67 -10.00 19.18
CA PRO A 141 -0.28 -10.33 18.83
C PRO A 141 -0.11 -11.68 18.13
N GLU A 142 -0.86 -12.68 18.57
CA GLU A 142 -0.82 -14.04 18.04
C GLU A 142 -1.28 -14.09 16.58
N THR A 143 -2.31 -13.30 16.22
CA THR A 143 -2.80 -13.21 14.84
C THR A 143 -1.75 -12.63 13.88
N PHE A 144 -0.96 -11.66 14.35
CA PHE A 144 0.19 -11.19 13.55
C PHE A 144 1.21 -12.30 13.36
N LEU A 145 1.61 -12.98 14.43
CA LEU A 145 2.60 -14.06 14.36
C LEU A 145 2.14 -15.20 13.45
N GLU A 146 0.86 -15.59 13.52
CA GLU A 146 0.27 -16.59 12.64
C GLU A 146 0.42 -16.22 11.16
N ASN A 147 0.19 -14.95 10.81
CA ASN A 147 0.35 -14.48 9.44
C ASN A 147 1.82 -14.38 9.03
N VAL A 148 2.72 -13.99 9.93
CA VAL A 148 4.18 -14.04 9.66
C VAL A 148 4.63 -15.47 9.35
N LYS A 149 4.13 -16.46 10.10
CA LYS A 149 4.43 -17.88 9.85
C LYS A 149 3.82 -18.38 8.53
N LYS A 150 2.63 -17.89 8.17
CA LYS A 150 1.95 -18.22 6.90
C LYS A 150 2.63 -17.59 5.68
N PHE A 151 3.23 -16.41 5.84
CA PHE A 151 3.89 -15.66 4.78
C PHE A 151 5.35 -15.33 5.14
N PRO A 152 6.26 -16.33 5.08
CA PRO A 152 7.67 -16.11 5.37
C PRO A 152 8.26 -14.99 4.50
N GLY A 153 9.02 -14.08 5.12
CA GLY A 153 9.59 -12.91 4.45
C GLY A 153 8.62 -11.74 4.26
N CYS A 154 7.40 -11.81 4.81
CA CYS A 154 6.52 -10.65 4.82
C CYS A 154 7.08 -9.51 5.69
N ILE A 155 6.62 -8.31 5.39
CA ILE A 155 6.78 -7.13 6.26
C ILE A 155 5.51 -7.01 7.11
N VAL A 156 5.66 -6.64 8.39
CA VAL A 156 4.54 -6.35 9.29
C VAL A 156 4.39 -4.85 9.49
N GLY A 157 3.20 -4.32 9.24
CA GLY A 157 2.81 -2.95 9.58
C GLY A 157 1.83 -2.92 10.75
N MET A 158 2.13 -2.16 11.79
CA MET A 158 1.23 -1.96 12.93
C MET A 158 0.78 -0.50 13.04
N SER A 159 -0.52 -0.32 13.28
CA SER A 159 -1.16 0.99 13.50
C SER A 159 -1.70 1.10 14.93
N ALA A 160 -1.54 2.28 15.56
CA ALA A 160 -2.20 2.66 16.81
C ALA A 160 -2.48 4.16 16.83
N LEU A 161 -3.64 4.58 17.35
CA LEU A 161 -3.97 5.99 17.54
C LEU A 161 -4.02 6.40 19.01
N LEU A 162 -4.21 5.45 19.92
CA LEU A 162 -4.26 5.71 21.35
C LEU A 162 -2.91 5.40 22.02
N THR A 163 -2.45 6.28 22.89
CA THR A 163 -1.22 6.03 23.68
C THR A 163 -1.36 4.81 24.59
N SER A 164 -2.58 4.52 25.05
CA SER A 164 -2.88 3.34 25.88
C SER A 164 -2.74 2.00 25.13
N THR A 165 -2.85 2.00 23.79
CA THR A 165 -2.77 0.78 22.98
C THR A 165 -1.39 0.56 22.38
N MET A 166 -0.51 1.57 22.41
CA MET A 166 0.88 1.48 21.94
C MET A 166 1.67 0.35 22.61
N VAL A 167 1.41 0.02 23.88
CA VAL A 167 2.06 -1.09 24.59
C VAL A 167 1.83 -2.46 23.91
N ASN A 168 0.73 -2.59 23.16
CA ASN A 168 0.43 -3.81 22.41
C ASN A 168 1.33 -3.96 21.16
N MET A 169 1.89 -2.84 20.64
CA MET A 169 2.92 -2.89 19.60
C MET A 169 4.21 -3.51 20.12
N GLU A 170 4.63 -3.17 21.34
CA GLU A 170 5.81 -3.78 21.96
C GLU A 170 5.61 -5.28 22.18
N THR A 171 4.44 -5.66 22.72
CA THR A 171 4.10 -7.07 22.95
C THR A 171 4.13 -7.86 21.64
N THR A 172 3.55 -7.31 20.57
CA THR A 172 3.50 -7.92 19.24
C THR A 172 4.89 -7.99 18.60
N THR A 173 5.65 -6.90 18.65
CA THR A 173 7.02 -6.82 18.09
C THR A 173 7.92 -7.86 18.75
N ARG A 174 7.93 -7.92 20.08
CA ARG A 174 8.72 -8.91 20.82
C ARG A 174 8.34 -10.35 20.49
N LEU A 175 7.04 -10.62 20.34
CA LEU A 175 6.55 -11.94 19.96
C LEU A 175 7.04 -12.34 18.55
N ILE A 176 6.91 -11.43 17.57
CA ILE A 176 7.39 -11.65 16.21
C ILE A 176 8.90 -11.86 16.21
N LYS A 177 9.67 -10.95 16.83
CA LYS A 177 11.14 -11.00 16.82
C LYS A 177 11.70 -12.22 17.53
N LYS A 178 11.01 -12.76 18.53
CA LYS A 178 11.40 -14.00 19.20
C LYS A 178 11.30 -15.22 18.27
N GLU A 179 10.28 -15.27 17.42
CA GLU A 179 9.94 -16.45 16.61
C GLU A 179 10.44 -16.32 15.16
N SER A 180 10.58 -15.10 14.67
CA SER A 180 11.00 -14.72 13.32
C SER A 180 11.80 -13.40 13.39
N PRO A 181 13.06 -13.46 13.86
CA PRO A 181 13.87 -12.27 14.18
C PRO A 181 14.11 -11.35 12.97
N ASP A 182 14.15 -11.94 11.77
CA ASP A 182 14.42 -11.23 10.52
C ASP A 182 13.18 -10.55 9.91
N THR A 183 11.98 -10.76 10.48
CA THR A 183 10.76 -10.10 10.00
C THR A 183 10.85 -8.61 10.25
N LEU A 184 10.75 -7.81 9.18
CA LEU A 184 10.70 -6.35 9.27
C LEU A 184 9.36 -5.92 9.88
N VAL A 185 9.42 -5.17 10.97
CA VAL A 185 8.29 -4.59 11.69
C VAL A 185 8.33 -3.08 11.53
N ALA A 186 7.37 -2.55 10.77
CA ALA A 186 7.09 -1.14 10.62
C ALA A 186 5.94 -0.71 11.53
N VAL A 187 6.07 0.46 12.16
CA VAL A 187 5.05 1.03 13.06
C VAL A 187 4.66 2.44 12.64
N GLY A 188 3.39 2.78 12.80
CA GLY A 188 2.85 4.09 12.49
C GLY A 188 1.60 4.45 13.30
N GLY A 189 1.20 5.71 13.21
CA GLY A 189 0.07 6.26 13.95
C GLY A 189 0.38 7.62 14.58
N ALA A 190 -0.65 8.43 14.83
CA ALA A 190 -0.47 9.82 15.25
C ALA A 190 0.37 10.03 16.52
N PRO A 191 0.29 9.18 17.57
CA PRO A 191 1.10 9.38 18.77
C PRO A 191 2.50 8.75 18.70
N LEU A 192 2.85 8.07 17.60
CA LEU A 192 4.13 7.35 17.48
C LEU A 192 5.26 8.27 17.05
N SER A 193 6.48 7.85 17.38
CA SER A 193 7.73 8.49 16.98
C SER A 193 8.83 7.46 16.69
N GLU A 194 9.94 7.92 16.11
CA GLU A 194 11.13 7.09 15.84
C GLU A 194 11.74 6.55 17.16
N GLU A 195 11.70 7.35 18.23
CA GLU A 195 12.18 6.95 19.55
C GLU A 195 11.35 5.79 20.11
N PHE A 196 10.02 5.85 19.97
CA PHE A 196 9.15 4.76 20.39
C PHE A 196 9.41 3.49 19.58
N CYS A 197 9.53 3.61 18.25
CA CYS A 197 9.87 2.48 17.37
C CYS A 197 11.15 1.77 17.81
N THR A 198 12.22 2.55 18.07
CA THR A 198 13.50 2.02 18.55
C THR A 198 13.34 1.35 19.92
N ALA A 199 12.60 1.97 20.84
CA ALA A 199 12.42 1.46 22.20
C ALA A 199 11.73 0.09 22.25
N ILE A 200 10.80 -0.17 21.34
CA ILE A 200 10.06 -1.44 21.28
C ILE A 200 10.75 -2.52 20.43
N GLY A 201 11.89 -2.21 19.82
CA GLY A 201 12.62 -3.12 18.93
C GLY A 201 11.97 -3.33 17.57
N ALA A 202 11.18 -2.37 17.10
CA ALA A 202 10.67 -2.34 15.73
C ALA A 202 11.73 -1.73 14.79
N ASP A 203 11.65 -2.04 13.51
CA ASP A 203 12.71 -1.73 12.55
C ASP A 203 12.51 -0.38 11.85
N LEU A 204 11.26 0.07 11.71
CA LEU A 204 10.93 1.24 10.90
C LEU A 204 9.74 2.01 11.49
N TYR A 205 9.93 3.31 11.68
CA TYR A 205 8.83 4.26 11.87
C TYR A 205 8.53 5.00 10.56
N ALA A 206 7.24 5.24 10.31
CA ALA A 206 6.78 6.14 9.26
C ALA A 206 5.63 7.03 9.77
N ALA A 207 5.77 8.34 9.56
CA ALA A 207 4.79 9.35 9.93
C ALA A 207 3.57 9.38 8.99
N ASP A 208 3.74 8.93 7.75
CA ASP A 208 2.68 8.84 6.75
C ASP A 208 2.90 7.65 5.78
N PRO A 209 1.89 7.26 4.98
CA PRO A 209 2.00 6.14 4.06
C PRO A 209 3.07 6.29 2.96
N GLN A 210 3.33 7.50 2.48
CA GLN A 210 4.32 7.74 1.43
C GLN A 210 5.74 7.56 2.00
N GLN A 211 5.99 8.08 3.21
CA GLN A 211 7.28 7.89 3.89
C GLN A 211 7.57 6.41 4.16
N LEU A 212 6.56 5.60 4.48
CA LEU A 212 6.71 4.15 4.65
C LEU A 212 7.27 3.50 3.37
N ILE A 213 6.68 3.81 2.21
CA ILE A 213 7.12 3.27 0.92
C ILE A 213 8.55 3.69 0.61
N GLU A 214 8.87 4.97 0.82
CA GLU A 214 10.22 5.50 0.56
C GLU A 214 11.26 4.82 1.43
N ARG A 215 10.97 4.60 2.72
CA ARG A 215 11.89 3.90 3.63
C ARG A 215 12.03 2.41 3.36
N LEU A 216 10.99 1.74 2.85
CA LEU A 216 11.09 0.33 2.45
C LEU A 216 11.88 0.12 1.16
N HIS A 217 12.06 1.16 0.35
CA HIS A 217 12.78 1.11 -0.93
C HIS A 217 14.19 1.75 -0.87
N ALA A 218 14.59 2.30 0.27
CA ALA A 218 15.90 2.92 0.51
C ALA A 218 16.96 1.87 0.83
#